data_AF-G9XFC7-F1
#
_entry.id   AF-G9XFC7-F1
#
_cell.length_a   1.000
_cell.length_b   1.000
_cell.length_c   1.000
_cell.angle_alpha   90.00
_cell.angle_beta   90.00
_cell.angle_gamma   90.00
#
_symmetry.space_group_name_H-M   'P 1'
#
loop_
_entity.id
_entity.type
_entity.pdbx_description
1 polymer ?
#
loop_
_entity_poly.entity_id
_entity_poly.type
_entity_poly.pdbx_seq_one_letter_code
_entity_poly.pdbx_strand_id
1 'polypeptide(L)'
;MQNIANRKSTQEIACFLWYNVIMRKQIPLTEYIIAANIMQLRLNLNIEQYIQDDGKVQLVQNIVERMNIQEIFKNDNNKGRKPSVNPITMLKVIIFCYSEGIYSTRAIEKMCKYDLRVKYILNEEKQVDHSTISRYQKRLIGTT
;
A
#
# COMPACT_ATOMS: atom_id res chain seq x y z
N MET A 1 8.21 50.40 19.68
CA MET A 1 8.43 48.99 19.27
C MET A 1 7.23 48.36 18.53
N GLN A 2 6.20 49.10 18.12
CA GLN A 2 4.99 48.55 17.46
C GLN A 2 5.02 48.52 15.92
N ASN A 3 5.95 49.23 15.27
CA ASN A 3 5.95 49.38 13.79
C ASN A 3 6.50 48.18 13.01
N ILE A 4 7.24 47.26 13.63
CA ILE A 4 7.79 46.07 12.97
C ILE A 4 6.78 44.91 13.00
N ALA A 5 6.00 44.79 14.08
CA ALA A 5 4.95 43.79 14.21
C ALA A 5 3.80 44.03 13.20
N ASN A 6 3.44 45.30 12.97
CA ASN A 6 2.39 45.68 12.01
C ASN A 6 2.80 45.51 10.53
N ARG A 7 4.10 45.49 10.23
CA ARG A 7 4.61 45.20 8.87
C ARG A 7 4.55 43.72 8.51
N LYS A 8 4.69 42.82 9.49
CA LYS A 8 4.62 41.37 9.27
C LYS A 8 3.19 40.91 9.00
N SER A 9 2.21 41.40 9.76
CA SER A 9 0.79 41.10 9.52
C SER A 9 0.29 41.66 8.17
N THR A 10 0.74 42.86 7.79
CA THR A 10 0.41 43.44 6.47
C THR A 10 1.08 42.70 5.30
N GLN A 11 2.30 42.18 5.48
CA GLN A 11 2.95 41.31 4.48
C GLN A 11 2.28 39.93 4.36
N GLU A 12 1.85 39.33 5.47
CA GLU A 12 1.13 38.06 5.47
C GLU A 12 -0.26 38.19 4.82
N ILE A 13 -1.00 39.26 5.13
CA ILE A 13 -2.28 39.57 4.50
C ILE A 13 -2.09 39.89 3.00
N ALA A 14 -1.02 40.60 2.64
CA ALA A 14 -0.69 40.86 1.24
C ALA A 14 -0.35 39.57 0.49
N CYS A 15 0.43 38.66 1.07
CA CYS A 15 0.71 37.34 0.50
C CYS A 15 -0.55 36.48 0.37
N PHE A 16 -1.46 36.51 1.35
CA PHE A 16 -2.76 35.83 1.27
C PHE A 16 -3.69 36.45 0.20
N LEU A 17 -3.69 37.77 0.04
CA LEU A 17 -4.42 38.46 -1.03
C LEU A 17 -3.81 38.16 -2.40
N TRP A 18 -2.48 38.12 -2.52
CA TRP A 18 -1.78 37.79 -3.76
C TRP A 18 -1.97 36.32 -4.14
N TYR A 19 -1.91 35.41 -3.17
CA TYR A 19 -2.25 34.00 -3.33
C TYR A 19 -3.72 33.84 -3.77
N ASN A 20 -4.67 34.55 -3.13
CA ASN A 20 -6.07 34.53 -3.57
C ASN A 20 -6.30 35.17 -4.94
N VAL A 21 -5.55 36.21 -5.33
CA VAL A 21 -5.66 36.85 -6.66
C VAL A 21 -5.07 35.95 -7.76
N ILE A 22 -3.98 35.25 -7.48
CA ILE A 22 -3.36 34.28 -8.41
C ILE A 22 -4.18 33.00 -8.50
N MET A 23 -4.70 32.50 -7.38
CA MET A 23 -5.51 31.28 -7.33
C MET A 23 -6.96 31.52 -7.77
N ARG A 24 -7.55 32.72 -7.64
CA ARG A 24 -8.83 33.07 -8.29
C ARG A 24 -8.72 33.21 -9.81
N LYS A 25 -7.50 33.29 -10.35
CA LYS A 25 -7.21 33.11 -11.78
C LYS A 25 -7.04 31.64 -12.19
N GLN A 26 -7.24 30.67 -11.29
CA GLN A 26 -7.51 29.29 -11.69
C GLN A 26 -8.96 29.21 -12.19
N ILE A 27 -9.07 29.62 -13.45
CA ILE A 27 -9.98 29.15 -14.50
C ILE A 27 -11.25 28.53 -13.91
N PRO A 28 -12.36 29.28 -13.82
CA PRO A 28 -13.63 28.64 -13.56
C PRO A 28 -13.83 27.60 -14.68
N LEU A 29 -14.23 26.37 -14.32
CA LEU A 29 -14.51 25.28 -15.27
C LEU A 29 -15.43 25.70 -16.43
N THR A 30 -16.14 26.82 -16.27
CA THR A 30 -17.01 27.47 -17.26
C THR A 30 -16.27 28.23 -18.38
N GLU A 31 -15.03 28.70 -18.19
CA GLU A 31 -14.26 29.42 -19.24
C GLU A 31 -13.56 28.48 -20.24
N TYR A 32 -13.38 27.21 -19.90
CA TYR A 32 -12.77 26.23 -20.81
C TYR A 32 -13.64 25.93 -22.04
N ILE A 33 -14.92 26.31 -22.01
CA ILE A 33 -15.88 26.10 -23.10
C ILE A 33 -15.70 27.14 -24.24
N ILE A 34 -15.05 28.28 -23.99
CA ILE A 34 -15.01 29.41 -24.96
C ILE A 34 -13.74 29.43 -25.82
N ALA A 35 -12.73 28.60 -25.50
CA ALA A 35 -11.59 28.43 -26.40
C ALA A 35 -11.96 27.43 -27.50
N ALA A 36 -12.55 27.94 -28.59
CA ALA A 36 -13.09 27.22 -29.74
C ALA A 36 -12.10 26.30 -30.50
N ASN A 37 -10.91 26.02 -29.95
CA ASN A 37 -9.86 25.22 -30.59
C ASN A 37 -9.00 24.38 -29.63
N ILE A 38 -9.41 24.15 -28.38
CA ILE A 38 -8.68 23.22 -27.50
C ILE A 38 -9.36 21.86 -27.57
N MET A 39 -8.83 20.96 -28.40
CA MET A 39 -9.26 19.56 -28.36
C MET A 39 -8.74 18.91 -27.08
N GLN A 40 -9.63 18.67 -26.11
CA GLN A 40 -9.30 17.83 -24.97
C GLN A 40 -9.22 16.36 -25.41
N LEU A 41 -8.02 15.79 -25.39
CA LEU A 41 -7.84 14.36 -25.59
C LEU A 41 -8.44 13.59 -24.41
N ARG A 42 -9.40 12.70 -24.69
CA ARG A 42 -9.92 11.76 -23.69
C ARG A 42 -8.87 10.65 -23.50
N LEU A 43 -8.25 10.60 -22.31
CA LEU A 43 -7.31 9.53 -21.97
C LEU A 43 -8.10 8.27 -21.62
N ASN A 44 -8.15 7.31 -22.54
CA ASN A 44 -8.78 6.02 -22.30
C ASN A 44 -7.78 5.11 -21.56
N LEU A 45 -7.60 5.33 -20.26
CA LEU A 45 -6.71 4.52 -19.42
C LEU A 45 -7.36 3.18 -19.11
N ASN A 46 -6.87 2.11 -19.75
CA ASN A 46 -7.14 0.75 -19.31
C ASN A 46 -6.09 0.39 -18.24
N ILE A 47 -6.46 0.52 -16.97
CA ILE A 47 -5.56 0.29 -15.81
C ILE A 47 -5.58 -1.19 -15.40
N GLU A 48 -6.41 -2.00 -16.05
CA GLU A 48 -6.48 -3.45 -15.81
C GLU A 48 -5.21 -4.13 -16.35
N GLN A 49 -4.31 -4.50 -15.44
CA GLN A 49 -3.18 -5.34 -15.75
C GLN A 49 -3.58 -6.81 -15.60
N TYR A 50 -3.70 -7.50 -16.73
CA TYR A 50 -3.90 -8.94 -16.75
C TYR A 50 -2.59 -9.62 -16.30
N ILE A 51 -2.63 -10.22 -15.10
CA ILE A 51 -1.55 -11.07 -14.61
C ILE A 51 -1.84 -12.47 -15.12
N GLN A 52 -0.93 -13.03 -15.91
CA GLN A 52 -0.95 -14.46 -16.22
C GLN A 52 -0.62 -15.20 -14.92
N ASP A 53 -1.64 -15.73 -14.26
CA ASP A 53 -1.50 -16.56 -13.06
C ASP A 53 -2.01 -17.97 -13.34
N ASP A 54 -1.35 -18.96 -12.76
CA ASP A 54 -1.70 -20.38 -12.87
C ASP A 54 -2.97 -20.72 -12.04
N GLY A 55 -3.63 -19.72 -11.45
CA GLY A 55 -4.72 -19.87 -10.48
C GLY A 55 -4.26 -20.28 -9.08
N LYS A 56 -2.95 -20.43 -8.85
CA LYS A 56 -2.38 -20.84 -7.56
C LYS A 56 -2.69 -19.84 -6.46
N VAL A 57 -2.70 -18.55 -6.77
CA VAL A 57 -3.02 -17.50 -5.78
C VAL A 57 -4.44 -17.69 -5.26
N GLN A 58 -5.39 -17.97 -6.14
CA GLN A 58 -6.79 -18.23 -5.78
C GLN A 58 -6.93 -19.52 -4.95
N LEU A 59 -6.17 -20.57 -5.29
CA LEU A 59 -6.16 -21.81 -4.51
C LEU A 59 -5.67 -21.57 -3.08
N VAL A 60 -4.57 -20.83 -2.91
CA VAL A 60 -4.05 -20.50 -1.56
C VAL A 60 -5.07 -19.69 -0.77
N GLN A 61 -5.72 -18.70 -1.39
CA GLN A 61 -6.76 -17.91 -0.76
C GLN A 61 -7.90 -18.81 -0.23
N ASN A 62 -8.42 -19.70 -1.07
CA ASN A 62 -9.51 -20.62 -0.73
C ASN A 62 -9.12 -21.60 0.38
N ILE A 63 -7.89 -22.11 0.36
CA ILE A 63 -7.38 -23.02 1.39
C ILE A 63 -7.32 -22.32 2.74
N VAL A 64 -6.78 -21.09 2.77
CA VAL A 64 -6.64 -20.32 4.02
C VAL A 64 -8.00 -19.92 4.59
N GLU A 65 -8.99 -19.61 3.75
CA GLU A 65 -10.36 -19.31 4.19
C GLU A 65 -11.06 -20.51 4.84
N ARG A 66 -10.76 -21.73 4.39
CA ARG A 66 -11.32 -22.98 4.94
C ARG A 66 -10.56 -23.49 6.17
N MET A 67 -9.36 -22.98 6.42
CA MET A 67 -8.52 -23.40 7.54
C MET A 67 -8.99 -22.75 8.84
N ASN A 68 -8.89 -23.45 9.97
CA ASN A 68 -9.21 -22.88 11.28
C ASN A 68 -8.11 -21.90 11.74
N ILE A 69 -8.28 -20.62 11.44
CA ILE A 69 -7.29 -19.56 11.70
C ILE A 69 -7.27 -19.06 13.16
N GLN A 70 -8.21 -19.49 13.99
CA GLN A 70 -8.39 -18.99 15.36
C GLN A 70 -7.16 -19.22 16.24
N GLU A 71 -6.43 -20.31 16.01
CA GLU A 71 -5.22 -20.65 16.75
C GLU A 71 -4.07 -19.68 16.46
N ILE A 72 -3.97 -19.18 15.23
CA ILE A 72 -2.95 -18.22 14.83
C ILE A 72 -3.15 -16.91 15.59
N PHE A 73 -4.39 -16.43 15.68
CA PHE A 73 -4.73 -15.22 16.44
C PHE A 73 -4.48 -15.35 17.94
N LYS A 74 -4.71 -16.53 18.53
CA LYS A 74 -4.40 -16.78 19.94
C LYS A 74 -2.91 -16.61 20.22
N ASN A 75 -2.05 -17.10 19.33
CA ASN A 75 -0.59 -16.95 19.45
C ASN A 75 -0.11 -15.53 19.13
N ASP A 76 -0.91 -14.75 18.37
CA ASP A 76 -0.62 -13.35 18.05
C ASP A 76 -0.97 -12.37 19.16
N ASN A 77 -1.77 -12.78 20.15
CA ASN A 77 -2.19 -11.96 21.29
C ASN A 77 -1.08 -11.72 22.33
N ASN A 78 0.15 -12.21 22.09
CA ASN A 78 1.27 -11.88 22.95
C ASN A 78 1.56 -10.35 22.91
N LYS A 79 1.59 -9.73 24.10
CA LYS A 79 1.73 -8.28 24.37
C LYS A 79 3.01 -7.69 23.76
N GLY A 80 3.01 -7.44 22.45
CA GLY A 80 4.13 -6.90 21.71
C GLY A 80 3.73 -5.80 20.74
N ARG A 81 4.70 -5.38 19.90
CA ARG A 81 4.46 -4.41 18.83
C ARG A 81 3.47 -5.01 17.81
N LYS A 82 2.50 -4.20 17.38
CA LYS A 82 1.59 -4.59 16.29
C LYS A 82 2.42 -5.06 15.08
N PRO A 83 2.14 -6.26 14.54
CA PRO A 83 2.86 -6.74 13.36
C PRO A 83 2.61 -5.80 12.18
N SER A 84 3.63 -5.59 11.34
CA SER A 84 3.57 -4.68 10.18
C SER A 84 2.64 -5.19 9.06
N VAL A 85 2.27 -6.47 9.12
CA VAL A 85 1.61 -7.24 8.07
C VAL A 85 0.57 -8.12 8.78
N ASN A 86 -0.60 -8.30 8.20
CA ASN A 86 -1.64 -9.12 8.80
C ASN A 86 -1.14 -10.58 8.93
N PRO A 87 -1.34 -11.26 10.07
CA PRO A 87 -0.90 -12.65 10.24
C PRO A 87 -1.52 -13.62 9.23
N ILE A 88 -2.72 -13.32 8.72
CA ILE A 88 -3.37 -14.11 7.66
C ILE A 88 -2.68 -13.90 6.32
N THR A 89 -2.36 -12.66 5.95
CA THR A 89 -1.66 -12.37 4.68
C THR A 89 -0.26 -12.97 4.70
N MET A 90 0.42 -12.92 5.86
CA MET A 90 1.71 -13.59 6.07
C MET A 90 1.62 -15.10 5.83
N LEU A 91 0.57 -15.75 6.35
CA LEU A 91 0.35 -17.18 6.16
C LEU A 91 0.18 -17.52 4.67
N LYS A 92 -0.64 -16.74 3.96
CA LYS A 92 -0.89 -16.92 2.52
C LYS A 92 0.40 -16.84 1.72
N VAL A 93 1.25 -15.84 2.01
CA VAL A 93 2.56 -15.69 1.36
C VAL A 93 3.44 -16.91 1.60
N ILE A 94 3.51 -17.41 2.83
CA ILE A 94 4.35 -18.57 3.17
C ILE A 94 3.86 -19.82 2.45
N ILE A 95 2.55 -20.10 2.49
CA ILE A 95 1.96 -21.26 1.80
C ILE A 95 2.23 -21.18 0.30
N PHE A 96 2.05 -20.00 -0.30
CA PHE A 96 2.33 -19.77 -1.70
C PHE A 96 3.80 -20.03 -2.04
N CYS A 97 4.75 -19.45 -1.29
CA CYS A 97 6.18 -19.66 -1.56
C CYS A 97 6.60 -21.11 -1.37
N TYR A 98 6.03 -21.82 -0.39
CA TYR A 98 6.30 -23.25 -0.19
C TYR A 98 5.74 -24.11 -1.32
N SER A 99 4.59 -23.73 -1.90
CA SER A 99 4.05 -24.42 -3.07
C SER A 99 4.94 -24.25 -4.32
N GLU A 100 5.70 -23.16 -4.40
CA GLU A 100 6.68 -22.90 -5.47
C GLU A 100 8.06 -23.51 -5.15
N GLY A 101 8.21 -24.23 -4.03
CA GLY A 101 9.47 -24.88 -3.62
C GLY A 101 10.49 -23.93 -2.97
N ILE A 102 10.07 -22.73 -2.57
CA ILE A 102 10.95 -21.70 -2.00
C ILE A 102 10.82 -21.68 -0.47
N TYR A 103 11.82 -22.25 0.22
CA TYR A 103 11.77 -22.40 1.68
C TYR A 103 12.66 -21.42 2.46
N SER A 104 13.67 -20.85 1.81
CA SER A 104 14.58 -19.91 2.47
C SER A 104 13.88 -18.58 2.74
N THR A 105 13.94 -18.07 3.98
CA THR A 105 13.32 -16.79 4.36
C THR A 105 13.79 -15.62 3.51
N ARG A 106 15.08 -15.61 3.10
CA ARG A 106 15.63 -14.60 2.19
C ARG A 106 15.12 -14.75 0.76
N ALA A 107 14.85 -15.97 0.31
CA ALA A 107 14.28 -16.21 -1.01
C ALA A 107 12.79 -15.82 -1.04
N ILE A 108 12.06 -16.07 0.04
CA ILE A 108 10.68 -15.57 0.24
C ILE A 108 10.67 -14.03 0.22
N GLU A 109 11.62 -13.39 0.91
CA GLU A 109 11.76 -11.93 0.89
C GLU A 109 11.98 -11.39 -0.54
N LYS A 110 12.82 -12.06 -1.34
CA LYS A 110 13.01 -11.73 -2.76
C LYS A 110 11.70 -11.91 -3.56
N MET A 111 10.93 -12.96 -3.30
CA MET A 111 9.64 -13.14 -3.96
C MET A 111 8.64 -12.02 -3.62
N CYS A 112 8.57 -11.59 -2.37
CA CYS A 112 7.77 -10.41 -1.99
C CYS A 112 8.22 -9.12 -2.70
N LYS A 113 9.49 -9.04 -3.10
CA LYS A 113 10.12 -7.88 -3.77
C LYS A 113 9.79 -7.83 -5.27
N TYR A 114 9.89 -8.98 -5.94
CA TYR A 114 9.92 -9.05 -7.40
C TYR A 114 8.67 -9.70 -8.01
N ASP A 115 8.04 -10.66 -7.33
CA ASP A 115 6.91 -11.40 -7.88
C ASP A 115 5.60 -10.61 -7.72
N LEU A 116 4.89 -10.41 -8.84
CA LEU A 116 3.60 -9.74 -8.88
C LEU A 116 2.52 -10.53 -8.14
N ARG A 117 2.57 -11.88 -8.17
CA ARG A 117 1.60 -12.76 -7.50
C ARG A 117 1.65 -12.58 -5.99
N VAL A 118 2.85 -12.50 -5.44
CA VAL A 118 3.05 -12.27 -3.99
C VAL A 118 2.69 -10.84 -3.60
N LYS A 119 3.00 -9.85 -4.46
CA LYS A 119 2.54 -8.47 -4.25
C LYS A 119 1.03 -8.34 -4.22
N TYR A 120 0.34 -9.08 -5.09
CA TYR A 120 -1.12 -9.15 -5.08
C TYR A 120 -1.64 -9.72 -3.76
N ILE A 121 -1.06 -10.81 -3.24
CA ILE A 121 -1.44 -11.38 -1.94
C ILE A 121 -1.24 -10.38 -0.79
N LEU A 122 -0.20 -9.55 -0.87
CA LEU A 122 0.12 -8.53 0.14
C LEU A 122 -0.83 -7.33 0.13
N ASN A 123 -1.62 -7.09 -0.93
CA ASN A 123 -2.66 -6.04 -0.99
C ASN A 123 -2.19 -4.68 -0.41
N GLU A 124 -1.14 -4.09 -0.99
CA GLU A 124 -0.55 -2.80 -0.57
C GLU A 124 0.09 -2.77 0.83
N GLU A 125 0.12 -3.90 1.56
CA GLU A 125 0.84 -3.98 2.82
C GLU A 125 2.35 -3.82 2.61
N LYS A 126 3.02 -3.34 3.67
CA LYS A 126 4.47 -3.15 3.64
C LYS A 126 5.17 -4.47 3.34
N GLN A 127 6.16 -4.41 2.44
CA GLN A 127 6.98 -5.56 2.13
C GLN A 127 7.57 -6.21 3.40
N VAL A 128 7.47 -7.53 3.46
CA VAL A 128 7.99 -8.34 4.54
C VAL A 128 9.51 -8.47 4.46
N ASP A 129 10.19 -8.28 5.60
CA ASP A 129 11.61 -8.57 5.78
C ASP A 129 11.83 -10.04 6.21
N HIS A 130 12.95 -10.66 5.83
CA HIS A 130 13.27 -12.04 6.20
C HIS A 130 13.23 -12.28 7.72
N SER A 131 13.58 -11.26 8.53
CA SER A 131 13.55 -11.34 9.99
C SER A 131 12.12 -11.44 10.54
N THR A 132 11.15 -10.83 9.87
CA THR A 132 9.73 -10.93 10.21
C THR A 132 9.19 -12.31 9.85
N ILE A 133 9.56 -12.85 8.68
CA ILE A 133 9.18 -14.19 8.23
C ILE A 133 9.71 -15.24 9.20
N SER A 134 11.00 -15.17 9.57
CA SER A 134 11.61 -16.13 10.50
C SER A 134 10.94 -16.11 11.87
N ARG A 135 10.62 -14.91 12.39
CA ARG A 135 9.89 -14.78 13.66
C ARG A 135 8.49 -15.38 13.58
N TYR A 136 7.79 -15.15 12.49
CA TYR A 136 6.46 -15.73 12.26
C TYR A 136 6.53 -17.27 12.21
N GLN A 137 7.49 -17.84 11.48
CA GLN A 137 7.68 -19.30 11.41
C GLN A 137 8.00 -19.92 12.78
N LYS A 138 8.90 -19.31 13.56
CA LYS A 138 9.21 -19.78 14.92
C LYS A 138 7.98 -19.78 15.82
N ARG A 139 7.13 -18.76 15.69
CA ARG A 139 5.87 -18.65 16.43
C ARG A 139 4.88 -19.75 16.06
N LEU A 140 4.82 -20.17 14.79
CA LEU A 140 3.97 -21.28 14.36
C LEU A 140 4.41 -22.63 14.95
N ILE A 141 5.72 -22.85 15.06
CA ILE A 141 6.28 -24.11 15.56
C ILE A 141 6.25 -24.18 17.10
N GLY A 142 6.10 -23.04 17.79
CA GLY A 142 6.07 -22.98 19.25
C GLY A 142 7.45 -23.09 19.91
N THR A 143 8.54 -23.03 19.13
CA THR A 143 9.91 -22.97 19.64
C THR A 143 10.24 -21.51 19.98
N THR A 144 9.95 -21.11 21.22
CA THR A 144 10.42 -19.84 21.81
C THR A 144 11.89 -19.94 22.20
#